data_AF-A0A2I0QF36-F1
#
_entry.id   AF-A0A2I0QF36-F1
#
_cell.length_a   1.000
_cell.length_b   1.000
_cell.length_c   1.000
_cell.angle_alpha   90.00
_cell.angle_beta   90.00
_cell.angle_gamma   90.00
#
_symmetry.space_group_name_H-M   'P 1'
#
loop_
_entity.id
_entity.type
_entity.pdbx_description
1 polymer ?
#
loop_
_entity_poly.entity_id
_entity_poly.type
_entity_poly.pdbx_seq_one_letter_code
_entity_poly.pdbx_strand_id
1 'polypeptide(L)'
;ISINDTIPGGLNIISWSNTTNASATVNGLCNDTNKNPCQFNILVMQANTYWNITITTKVSSSATEIAGNNATIYWKDNESYNNTTTSNTTSPLGVLKGNVTIRKTRQGGGCVEIGDTITYIINVSNLGNGTAYNVNVKDILPDGTKFDTSSSGYSGNCSNHLSCSESPSESGNISCDVQGGGVPVGQLNAGCWAGA
;
A
#
# COMPACT_ATOMS: atom_id res chain seq x y z
N ILE A 1 22.59 7.80 -32.56
CA ILE A 1 21.27 8.38 -32.20
C ILE A 1 21.04 8.04 -30.75
N SER A 2 20.74 9.02 -29.90
CA SER A 2 20.54 8.81 -28.46
C SER A 2 19.15 9.27 -28.04
N ILE A 3 18.47 8.48 -27.21
CA ILE A 3 17.15 8.78 -26.66
C ILE A 3 17.30 8.86 -25.15
N ASN A 4 16.84 9.96 -24.57
CA ASN A 4 16.82 10.19 -23.14
C ASN A 4 15.37 10.30 -22.66
N ASP A 5 15.03 9.54 -21.62
CA ASP A 5 13.70 9.52 -21.01
C ASP A 5 13.87 9.58 -19.48
N THR A 6 13.31 10.58 -18.81
CA THR A 6 13.42 10.70 -17.35
C THR A 6 12.18 10.13 -16.70
N ILE A 7 12.28 8.92 -16.17
CA ILE A 7 11.15 8.24 -15.55
C ILE A 7 10.62 9.06 -14.36
N PRO A 8 9.31 9.37 -14.31
CA PRO A 8 8.72 10.12 -13.21
C PRO A 8 8.95 9.48 -11.85
N GLY A 9 8.98 10.32 -10.82
CA GLY A 9 9.04 9.84 -9.43
C GLY A 9 7.86 8.93 -9.10
N GLY A 10 8.10 7.97 -8.20
CA GLY A 10 7.06 7.02 -7.80
C GLY A 10 6.97 5.77 -8.68
N LEU A 11 7.87 5.60 -9.65
CA LEU A 11 8.02 4.38 -10.43
C LEU A 11 9.38 3.72 -10.15
N ASN A 12 9.40 2.39 -10.09
CA ASN A 12 10.61 1.57 -10.06
C ASN A 12 10.72 0.85 -11.41
N ILE A 13 11.87 0.91 -12.08
CA ILE A 13 12.06 0.25 -13.37
C ILE A 13 12.20 -1.27 -13.15
N ILE A 14 11.43 -2.06 -13.89
CA ILE A 14 11.51 -3.53 -13.88
C ILE A 14 12.42 -4.01 -15.01
N SER A 15 12.14 -3.54 -16.22
CA SER A 15 12.82 -3.99 -17.43
C SER A 15 12.57 -3.02 -18.57
N TRP A 16 13.35 -3.19 -19.64
CA TRP A 16 13.06 -2.57 -20.92
C TRP A 16 13.24 -3.60 -22.04
N SER A 17 12.55 -3.40 -23.14
CA SER A 17 12.67 -4.19 -24.37
C SER A 17 12.50 -3.29 -25.59
N ASN A 18 12.75 -3.86 -26.76
CA ASN A 18 12.45 -3.17 -28.00
C ASN A 18 11.98 -4.13 -29.08
N THR A 19 11.27 -3.60 -30.08
CA THR A 19 11.00 -4.26 -31.35
C THR A 19 11.37 -3.34 -32.50
N THR A 20 11.83 -3.91 -33.60
CA THR A 20 12.28 -3.15 -34.77
C THR A 20 12.06 -3.95 -36.05
N ASN A 21 11.94 -3.25 -37.17
CA ASN A 21 12.10 -3.82 -38.52
C ASN A 21 13.52 -3.63 -39.08
N ALA A 22 14.44 -3.02 -38.31
CA ALA A 22 15.83 -2.83 -38.68
C ALA A 22 16.69 -4.04 -38.29
N SER A 23 17.86 -4.17 -38.93
CA SER A 23 18.86 -5.21 -38.60
C SER A 23 19.88 -4.78 -37.54
N ALA A 24 19.86 -3.51 -37.10
CA ALA A 24 20.77 -3.00 -36.08
C ALA A 24 20.33 -3.46 -34.67
N THR A 25 21.10 -3.11 -33.63
CA THR A 25 20.77 -3.34 -32.22
C THR A 25 20.62 -2.02 -31.46
N VAL A 26 19.79 -2.03 -30.41
CA VAL A 26 19.67 -0.95 -29.42
C VAL A 26 20.40 -1.35 -28.16
N ASN A 27 21.27 -0.46 -27.68
CA ASN A 27 21.85 -0.56 -26.34
C ASN A 27 21.08 0.38 -25.42
N GLY A 28 20.41 -0.18 -24.41
CA GLY A 28 19.66 0.58 -23.41
C GLY A 28 20.27 0.48 -22.02
N LEU A 29 20.36 1.61 -21.34
CA LEU A 29 20.66 1.73 -19.92
C LEU A 29 19.43 2.26 -19.22
N CYS A 30 18.60 1.32 -18.76
CA CYS A 30 17.42 1.54 -17.93
C CYS A 30 17.39 0.48 -16.84
N ASN A 31 18.31 0.56 -15.89
CA ASN A 31 18.30 -0.30 -14.71
C ASN A 31 18.77 0.54 -13.51
N ASP A 32 17.96 0.48 -12.47
CA ASP A 32 17.73 1.52 -11.47
C ASP A 32 18.73 1.53 -10.30
N THR A 33 18.98 2.72 -9.74
CA THR A 33 19.29 3.00 -8.31
C THR A 33 19.28 4.54 -8.09
N ASN A 34 19.61 5.33 -9.11
CA ASN A 34 19.88 6.77 -8.99
C ASN A 34 18.86 7.70 -9.66
N LYS A 35 17.71 7.19 -10.16
CA LYS A 35 16.77 7.98 -10.98
C LYS A 35 17.42 8.67 -12.19
N ASN A 36 18.53 8.13 -12.70
CA ASN A 36 19.13 8.64 -13.93
C ASN A 36 18.14 8.42 -15.08
N PRO A 37 18.10 9.33 -16.07
CA PRO A 37 17.28 9.13 -17.25
C PRO A 37 17.65 7.81 -17.92
N CYS A 38 16.61 7.09 -18.34
CA CYS A 38 16.70 6.01 -19.29
C CYS A 38 17.39 6.51 -20.56
N GLN A 39 18.50 5.85 -20.93
CA GLN A 39 19.27 6.22 -22.12
C GLN A 39 19.32 5.05 -23.10
N PHE A 40 18.92 5.29 -24.35
CA PHE A 40 18.98 4.30 -25.42
C PHE A 40 19.82 4.84 -26.56
N ASN A 41 20.71 3.99 -27.07
CA ASN A 41 21.55 4.31 -28.20
C ASN A 41 21.22 3.39 -29.37
N ILE A 42 20.78 4.00 -30.48
CA ILE A 42 20.65 3.36 -31.78
C ILE A 42 21.85 3.82 -32.62
N LEU A 43 22.63 2.86 -33.13
CA LEU A 43 23.83 3.17 -33.90
C LEU A 43 23.49 3.90 -35.22
N VAL A 44 22.53 3.36 -35.95
CA VAL A 44 22.05 3.90 -37.23
C VAL A 44 20.57 3.59 -37.41
N MET A 45 19.82 4.54 -37.97
CA MET A 45 18.45 4.33 -38.43
C MET A 45 18.39 4.57 -39.94
N GLN A 46 18.03 3.54 -40.69
CA GLN A 46 17.87 3.64 -42.14
C GLN A 46 16.48 4.20 -42.48
N ALA A 47 16.33 4.72 -43.70
CA ALA A 47 15.02 5.18 -44.19
C ALA A 47 13.97 4.07 -44.05
N ASN A 48 12.77 4.45 -43.62
CA ASN A 48 11.62 3.54 -43.42
C ASN A 48 11.83 2.44 -42.34
N THR A 49 12.77 2.64 -41.41
CA THR A 49 12.92 1.78 -40.22
C THR A 49 12.33 2.41 -38.97
N TYR A 50 11.88 1.59 -38.03
CA TYR A 50 11.36 2.03 -36.74
C TYR A 50 11.94 1.22 -35.58
N TRP A 51 11.89 1.81 -34.40
CA TRP A 51 12.21 1.18 -33.13
C TRP A 51 11.10 1.50 -32.14
N ASN A 52 10.44 0.48 -31.61
CA ASN A 52 9.50 0.62 -30.50
C ASN A 52 10.24 0.22 -29.23
N ILE A 53 10.45 1.17 -28.33
CA ILE A 53 11.11 0.93 -27.03
C ILE A 53 10.01 0.85 -25.97
N THR A 54 10.00 -0.24 -25.21
CA THR A 54 9.03 -0.47 -24.15
C THR A 54 9.76 -0.49 -22.81
N ILE A 55 9.38 0.41 -21.90
CA ILE A 55 9.88 0.45 -20.53
C ILE A 55 8.78 -0.07 -19.60
N THR A 56 9.09 -1.09 -18.82
CA THR A 56 8.16 -1.67 -17.84
C THR A 56 8.54 -1.18 -16.45
N THR A 57 7.60 -0.53 -15.78
CA THR A 57 7.78 0.03 -14.43
C THR A 57 6.74 -0.48 -13.46
N LYS A 58 7.07 -0.49 -12.17
CA LYS A 58 6.15 -0.76 -11.07
C LYS A 58 5.93 0.50 -10.24
N VAL A 59 4.70 0.78 -9.84
CA VAL A 59 4.40 1.87 -8.90
C VAL A 59 5.07 1.59 -7.55
N SER A 60 5.82 2.57 -7.06
CA SER A 60 6.48 2.54 -5.76
C SER A 60 5.48 2.81 -4.63
N SER A 61 5.67 2.18 -3.47
CA SER A 61 4.79 2.35 -2.30
C SER A 61 4.74 3.80 -1.78
N SER A 62 5.79 4.59 -2.05
CA SER A 62 5.82 6.01 -1.69
C SER A 62 4.99 6.90 -2.62
N ALA A 63 4.70 6.46 -3.85
CA ALA A 63 4.06 7.30 -4.87
C ALA A 63 2.65 7.72 -4.48
N THR A 64 2.33 9.01 -4.54
CA THR A 64 0.96 9.54 -4.35
C THR A 64 0.30 9.90 -5.68
N GLU A 65 1.12 10.23 -6.67
CA GLU A 65 0.76 10.50 -8.04
C GLU A 65 1.93 10.09 -8.94
N ILE A 66 1.63 9.82 -10.21
CA ILE A 66 2.63 9.61 -11.25
C ILE A 66 2.45 10.73 -12.27
N ALA A 67 3.45 11.59 -12.40
CA ALA A 67 3.43 12.66 -13.39
C ALA A 67 3.46 12.10 -14.82
N GLY A 68 3.06 12.93 -15.78
CA GLY A 68 3.22 12.61 -17.20
C GLY A 68 4.69 12.39 -17.57
N ASN A 69 4.93 11.52 -18.55
CA ASN A 69 6.27 11.19 -19.04
C ASN A 69 6.45 11.61 -20.51
N ASN A 70 7.68 11.95 -20.89
CA ASN A 70 8.08 12.21 -22.28
C ASN A 70 9.52 11.73 -22.51
N ALA A 71 9.90 11.61 -23.78
CA ALA A 71 11.25 11.23 -24.19
C ALA A 71 11.79 12.23 -25.21
N THR A 72 13.10 12.43 -25.19
CA THR A 72 13.82 13.30 -26.13
C THR A 72 14.80 12.47 -26.93
N ILE A 73 14.79 12.62 -28.26
CA ILE A 73 15.74 11.96 -29.16
C ILE A 73 16.72 12.99 -29.72
N TYR A 74 17.97 12.56 -29.91
CA TYR A 74 19.07 13.32 -30.47
C TYR A 74 19.74 12.52 -31.58
N TRP A 75 20.03 13.17 -32.70
CA TRP A 75 20.74 12.55 -33.82
C TRP A 75 21.62 13.55 -34.56
N LYS A 76 22.52 13.03 -35.40
CA LYS A 76 23.31 13.83 -36.33
C LYS A 76 22.95 13.45 -37.76
N ASP A 77 22.95 14.41 -38.65
CA ASP A 77 22.93 14.13 -40.08
C ASP A 77 24.34 13.81 -40.61
N ASN A 78 24.46 13.65 -41.92
CA ASN A 78 25.73 13.30 -42.56
C ASN A 78 26.78 14.42 -42.50
N GLU A 79 26.38 15.66 -42.18
CA GLU A 79 27.28 16.80 -41.99
C GLU A 79 27.60 17.05 -40.51
N SER A 80 27.25 16.10 -39.63
CA SER A 80 27.42 16.16 -38.18
C SER A 80 26.60 17.23 -37.47
N TYR A 81 25.58 17.81 -38.12
CA TYR A 81 24.69 18.77 -37.48
C TYR A 81 23.80 18.08 -36.44
N ASN A 82 23.74 18.65 -35.23
CA ASN A 82 22.96 18.09 -34.12
C ASN A 82 21.49 18.45 -34.26
N ASN A 83 20.64 17.43 -34.24
CA ASN A 83 19.19 17.55 -34.26
C ASN A 83 18.60 16.99 -32.97
N THR A 84 17.45 17.52 -32.56
CA THR A 84 16.70 17.01 -31.41
C THR A 84 15.20 17.18 -31.60
N THR A 85 14.41 16.27 -31.02
CA THR A 85 12.97 16.45 -30.85
C THR A 85 12.50 15.79 -29.56
N THR A 86 11.42 16.30 -29.00
CA THR A 86 10.78 15.79 -27.77
C THR A 86 9.39 15.28 -28.10
N SER A 87 9.02 14.12 -27.55
CA SER A 87 7.69 13.53 -27.71
C SER A 87 6.60 14.37 -27.03
N ASN A 88 5.35 14.02 -27.29
CA ASN A 88 4.25 14.44 -26.41
C ASN A 88 4.46 13.93 -24.98
N THR A 89 3.76 14.54 -24.03
CA THR A 89 3.74 14.11 -22.63
C THR A 89 2.48 13.28 -22.37
N THR A 90 2.62 12.16 -21.66
CA THR A 90 1.47 11.34 -21.25
C THR A 90 0.64 12.04 -20.16
N SER A 91 -0.64 11.68 -20.03
CA SER A 91 -1.46 12.19 -18.94
C SER A 91 -0.99 11.61 -17.58
N PRO A 92 -1.04 12.41 -16.50
CA PRO A 92 -0.69 11.92 -15.16
C PRO A 92 -1.68 10.86 -14.67
N LEU A 93 -1.22 10.01 -13.75
CA LEU A 93 -2.02 8.96 -13.12
C LEU A 93 -2.11 9.18 -11.60
N GLY A 94 -3.31 9.06 -11.05
CA GLY A 94 -3.52 9.01 -9.60
C GLY A 94 -3.13 7.65 -9.02
N VAL A 95 -2.53 7.64 -7.84
CA VAL A 95 -2.21 6.39 -7.11
C VAL A 95 -3.23 6.17 -6.01
N LEU A 96 -3.85 4.99 -6.00
CA LEU A 96 -4.80 4.60 -4.96
C LEU A 96 -4.04 4.07 -3.73
N LYS A 97 -4.42 4.53 -2.53
CA LYS A 97 -3.81 4.09 -1.26
C LYS A 97 -4.87 3.73 -0.24
N GLY A 98 -4.66 2.62 0.46
CA GLY A 98 -5.40 2.31 1.68
C GLY A 98 -5.01 3.24 2.83
N ASN A 99 -5.97 3.58 3.67
CA ASN A 99 -5.80 4.34 4.90
C ASN A 99 -6.64 3.68 5.99
N VAL A 100 -6.03 2.80 6.80
CA VAL A 100 -6.76 2.01 7.79
C VAL A 100 -6.75 2.73 9.14
N THR A 101 -7.92 2.78 9.77
CA THR A 101 -8.15 3.29 11.12
C THR A 101 -8.79 2.21 11.98
N ILE A 102 -8.53 2.26 13.29
CA ILE A 102 -9.07 1.32 14.27
C ILE A 102 -9.59 2.08 15.49
N ARG A 103 -10.77 1.67 15.99
CA ARG A 103 -11.35 2.22 17.21
C ARG A 103 -11.94 1.10 18.05
N LYS A 104 -11.59 1.08 19.35
CA LYS A 104 -12.15 0.16 20.35
C LYS A 104 -13.07 0.91 21.29
N THR A 105 -14.23 0.34 21.58
CA THR A 105 -15.21 0.85 22.55
C THR A 105 -15.75 -0.29 23.40
N ARG A 106 -16.14 -0.02 24.64
CA ARG A 106 -16.89 -0.95 25.49
C ARG A 106 -18.39 -0.61 25.39
N GLN A 107 -19.24 -1.61 25.34
CA GLN A 107 -20.69 -1.42 25.46
C GLN A 107 -21.09 -1.31 26.93
N GLY A 108 -21.98 -0.36 27.23
CA GLY A 108 -22.45 -0.09 28.58
C GLY A 108 -21.45 0.72 29.42
N GLY A 109 -21.90 1.11 30.61
CA GLY A 109 -21.13 1.90 31.57
C GLY A 109 -21.43 1.45 32.99
N GLY A 110 -20.65 1.97 33.94
CA GLY A 110 -20.80 1.62 35.35
C GLY A 110 -20.03 0.36 35.76
N CYS A 111 -20.38 -0.10 36.95
CA CYS A 111 -19.73 -1.19 37.67
C CYS A 111 -20.22 -2.54 37.15
N VAL A 112 -19.34 -3.53 37.20
CA VAL A 112 -19.62 -4.90 36.81
C VAL A 112 -19.30 -5.80 38.00
N GLU A 113 -20.07 -6.86 38.16
CA GLU A 113 -19.84 -7.89 39.14
C GLU A 113 -18.98 -9.02 38.56
N ILE A 114 -18.44 -9.86 39.44
CA ILE A 114 -17.68 -11.04 39.01
C ILE A 114 -18.63 -11.97 38.26
N GLY A 115 -18.21 -12.42 37.07
CA GLY A 115 -19.03 -13.24 36.19
C GLY A 115 -19.84 -12.44 35.16
N ASP A 116 -19.90 -11.11 35.26
CA ASP A 116 -20.54 -10.29 34.23
C ASP A 116 -19.77 -10.35 32.90
N THR A 117 -20.52 -10.29 31.81
CA THR A 117 -19.97 -10.16 30.46
C THR A 117 -19.74 -8.69 30.11
N ILE A 118 -18.54 -8.39 29.62
CA ILE A 118 -18.15 -7.10 29.07
C ILE A 118 -18.01 -7.24 27.55
N THR A 119 -18.85 -6.54 26.80
CA THR A 119 -18.76 -6.48 25.34
C THR A 119 -17.82 -5.35 24.91
N TYR A 120 -16.80 -5.69 24.13
CA TYR A 120 -15.95 -4.76 23.39
C TYR A 120 -16.29 -4.79 21.91
N ILE A 121 -16.36 -3.60 21.31
CA ILE A 121 -16.58 -3.39 19.87
C ILE A 121 -15.31 -2.77 19.30
N ILE A 122 -14.69 -3.47 18.35
CA ILE A 122 -13.55 -2.99 17.56
C ILE A 122 -14.06 -2.69 16.15
N ASN A 123 -13.98 -1.44 15.75
CA ASN A 123 -14.31 -1.00 14.40
C ASN A 123 -13.02 -0.73 13.62
N VAL A 124 -12.89 -1.37 12.47
CA VAL A 124 -11.77 -1.18 11.55
C VAL A 124 -12.32 -0.61 10.24
N SER A 125 -11.74 0.50 9.78
CA SER A 125 -12.22 1.20 8.58
C SER A 125 -11.08 1.61 7.67
N ASN A 126 -11.20 1.30 6.38
CA ASN A 126 -10.32 1.84 5.35
C ASN A 126 -10.95 3.13 4.78
N LEU A 127 -10.41 4.29 5.17
CA LEU A 127 -10.82 5.62 4.69
C LEU A 127 -10.07 6.03 3.41
N GLY A 128 -9.20 5.16 2.91
CA GLY A 128 -8.41 5.41 1.70
C GLY A 128 -9.20 5.13 0.43
N ASN A 129 -8.68 5.58 -0.70
CA ASN A 129 -9.23 5.30 -2.03
C ASN A 129 -8.66 4.02 -2.66
N GLY A 130 -7.74 3.34 -1.97
CA GLY A 130 -7.13 2.09 -2.38
C GLY A 130 -7.38 0.95 -1.39
N THR A 131 -7.19 -0.26 -1.86
CA THR A 131 -7.32 -1.49 -1.09
C THR A 131 -6.16 -1.64 -0.08
N ALA A 132 -6.47 -2.04 1.16
CA ALA A 132 -5.48 -2.25 2.22
C ALA A 132 -5.23 -3.75 2.46
N TYR A 133 -4.05 -4.25 2.11
CA TYR A 133 -3.76 -5.68 2.21
C TYR A 133 -3.16 -6.07 3.56
N ASN A 134 -3.36 -7.34 3.97
CA ASN A 134 -2.79 -7.94 5.18
C ASN A 134 -3.13 -7.19 6.48
N VAL A 135 -4.39 -6.74 6.64
CA VAL A 135 -4.86 -6.08 7.86
C VAL A 135 -4.98 -7.11 8.99
N ASN A 136 -4.21 -6.92 10.05
CA ASN A 136 -4.21 -7.77 11.24
C ASN A 136 -4.60 -6.95 12.48
N VAL A 137 -5.59 -7.44 13.23
CA VAL A 137 -6.03 -6.83 14.49
C VAL A 137 -5.56 -7.71 15.65
N LYS A 138 -4.88 -7.08 16.60
CA LYS A 138 -4.31 -7.70 17.80
C LYS A 138 -4.87 -7.01 19.05
N ASP A 139 -5.57 -7.74 19.91
CA ASP A 139 -6.13 -7.19 21.15
C ASP A 139 -5.78 -8.06 22.37
N ILE A 140 -5.20 -7.41 23.38
CA ILE A 140 -4.83 -8.03 24.66
C ILE A 140 -5.96 -7.71 25.64
N LEU A 141 -6.59 -8.76 26.17
CA LEU A 141 -7.65 -8.59 27.15
C LEU A 141 -7.08 -8.13 28.50
N PRO A 142 -7.78 -7.25 29.23
CA PRO A 142 -7.34 -6.82 30.56
C PRO A 142 -7.20 -8.00 31.52
N ASP A 143 -6.27 -7.88 32.48
CA ASP A 143 -6.15 -8.84 33.57
C ASP A 143 -7.47 -8.98 34.34
N GLY A 144 -7.76 -10.19 34.81
CA GLY A 144 -9.06 -10.48 35.42
C GLY A 144 -10.21 -10.49 34.42
N THR A 145 -9.96 -10.68 33.13
CA THR A 145 -11.02 -11.04 32.17
C THR A 145 -10.65 -12.30 31.41
N LYS A 146 -11.66 -13.03 30.97
CA LYS A 146 -11.52 -14.22 30.13
C LYS A 146 -12.33 -14.04 28.86
N PHE A 147 -11.73 -14.37 27.72
CA PHE A 147 -12.47 -14.39 26.46
C PHE A 147 -13.67 -15.34 26.54
N ASP A 148 -14.84 -14.85 26.15
CA ASP A 148 -16.08 -15.62 26.11
C ASP A 148 -16.39 -16.00 24.66
N THR A 149 -16.81 -15.03 23.84
CA THR A 149 -17.16 -15.26 22.44
C THR A 149 -16.81 -14.07 21.55
N SER A 150 -16.78 -14.30 20.23
CA SER A 150 -16.72 -13.25 19.21
C SER A 150 -17.80 -13.48 18.17
N SER A 151 -18.23 -12.42 17.49
CA SER A 151 -19.13 -12.55 16.34
C SER A 151 -18.53 -13.47 15.26
N SER A 152 -19.39 -14.31 14.68
CA SER A 152 -19.05 -15.37 13.71
C SER A 152 -18.30 -14.86 12.48
N GLY A 153 -17.17 -15.50 12.15
CA GLY A 153 -16.34 -15.21 10.97
C GLY A 153 -14.83 -15.14 11.26
N TYR A 154 -14.47 -15.00 12.53
CA TYR A 154 -13.08 -14.81 12.95
C TYR A 154 -12.61 -15.96 13.83
N SER A 155 -11.50 -16.59 13.46
CA SER A 155 -10.87 -17.67 14.24
C SER A 155 -10.01 -17.09 15.36
N GLY A 156 -10.64 -16.70 16.46
CA GLY A 156 -9.93 -16.39 17.69
C GLY A 156 -9.37 -17.68 18.33
N ASN A 157 -8.06 -17.88 18.26
CA ASN A 157 -7.38 -18.86 19.13
C ASN A 157 -6.98 -18.17 20.42
N CYS A 158 -7.82 -18.24 21.46
CA CYS A 158 -7.67 -17.35 22.62
C CYS A 158 -7.61 -18.12 23.94
N SER A 159 -6.39 -18.32 24.47
CA SER A 159 -6.19 -18.44 25.92
C SER A 159 -6.06 -17.09 26.62
N ASN A 160 -5.94 -15.96 25.88
CA ASN A 160 -5.98 -14.56 26.39
C ASN A 160 -5.83 -13.48 25.28
N HIS A 161 -5.99 -13.83 23.99
CA HIS A 161 -5.56 -12.97 22.90
C HIS A 161 -6.46 -13.09 21.67
N LEU A 162 -7.15 -12.01 21.27
CA LEU A 162 -7.95 -12.00 20.05
C LEU A 162 -7.08 -11.62 18.84
N SER A 163 -7.06 -12.49 17.83
CA SER A 163 -6.43 -12.25 16.54
C SER A 163 -7.45 -12.43 15.42
N CYS A 164 -7.67 -11.38 14.63
CA CYS A 164 -8.57 -11.40 13.48
C CYS A 164 -7.84 -10.90 12.23
N SER A 165 -8.13 -11.51 11.08
CA SER A 165 -7.70 -11.04 9.76
C SER A 165 -8.91 -10.59 8.97
N GLU A 166 -8.91 -9.34 8.50
CA GLU A 166 -9.95 -8.81 7.61
C GLU A 166 -9.53 -8.93 6.15
N SER A 167 -10.51 -9.14 5.26
CA SER A 167 -10.25 -9.03 3.83
C SER A 167 -10.09 -7.56 3.42
N PRO A 168 -9.24 -7.25 2.42
CA PRO A 168 -8.72 -5.90 2.15
C PRO A 168 -9.73 -4.79 1.79
N SER A 169 -11.00 -5.13 1.58
CA SER A 169 -12.03 -4.28 0.97
C SER A 169 -13.29 -4.08 1.80
N GLU A 170 -13.39 -4.68 2.99
CA GLU A 170 -14.61 -4.60 3.80
C GLU A 170 -14.33 -3.79 5.08
N SER A 171 -15.16 -2.78 5.33
CA SER A 171 -15.26 -2.19 6.67
C SER A 171 -15.91 -3.23 7.58
N GLY A 172 -15.21 -3.62 8.64
CA GLY A 172 -15.64 -4.68 9.55
C GLY A 172 -15.83 -4.17 10.97
N ASN A 173 -16.82 -4.72 11.65
CA ASN A 173 -17.00 -4.56 13.09
C ASN A 173 -16.77 -5.92 13.74
N ILE A 174 -15.76 -6.01 14.60
CA ILE A 174 -15.50 -7.18 15.42
C ILE A 174 -16.10 -6.90 16.80
N SER A 175 -17.08 -7.71 17.20
CA SER A 175 -17.62 -7.68 18.57
C SER A 175 -17.07 -8.86 19.36
N CYS A 176 -16.62 -8.60 20.58
CA CYS A 176 -16.07 -9.62 21.47
C CYS A 176 -16.61 -9.46 22.88
N ASP A 177 -17.05 -10.57 23.44
CA ASP A 177 -17.54 -10.68 24.80
C ASP A 177 -16.45 -11.31 25.68
N VAL A 178 -16.24 -10.74 26.86
CA VAL A 178 -15.32 -11.29 27.86
C VAL A 178 -16.01 -11.38 29.22
N GLN A 179 -15.71 -12.40 30.01
CA GLN A 179 -16.22 -12.56 31.37
C GLN A 179 -15.24 -11.98 32.39
N GLY A 180 -15.74 -11.21 33.36
CA GLY A 180 -14.95 -10.72 34.48
C GLY A 180 -14.54 -11.84 35.43
N GLY A 181 -13.24 -12.15 35.50
CA GLY A 181 -12.58 -13.01 36.49
C GLY A 181 -12.01 -12.19 37.65
N GLY A 182 -12.08 -12.74 38.87
CA GLY A 182 -11.80 -12.01 40.11
C GLY A 182 -10.48 -11.21 40.12
N VAL A 183 -10.58 -9.94 40.51
CA VAL A 183 -9.44 -9.12 40.93
C VAL A 183 -8.96 -9.64 42.28
N PRO A 184 -7.65 -9.82 42.55
CA PRO A 184 -7.16 -10.11 43.90
C PRO A 184 -7.73 -9.09 44.89
N VAL A 185 -8.24 -9.56 46.01
CA VAL A 185 -8.81 -8.73 47.09
C VAL A 185 -7.78 -7.66 47.47
N GLY A 186 -8.00 -6.41 47.06
CA GLY A 186 -7.07 -5.29 47.30
C GLY A 186 -6.98 -4.20 46.23
N GLN A 187 -7.59 -4.37 45.04
CA GLN A 187 -7.62 -3.34 43.97
C GLN A 187 -9.04 -2.91 43.57
N LEU A 188 -9.92 -2.67 44.54
CA LEU A 188 -11.26 -2.14 44.25
C LEU A 188 -11.21 -0.63 44.03
N ASN A 189 -11.60 -0.18 42.84
CA ASN A 189 -11.66 1.23 42.46
C ASN A 189 -12.86 1.91 43.15
N ALA A 190 -12.62 2.99 43.89
CA ALA A 190 -13.59 3.65 44.78
C ALA A 190 -14.82 4.29 44.08
N GLY A 191 -14.86 4.33 42.74
CA GLY A 191 -15.94 4.95 41.98
C GLY A 191 -17.25 4.16 41.89
N CYS A 192 -17.26 2.90 42.35
CA CYS A 192 -18.39 1.98 42.19
C CYS A 192 -19.35 1.87 43.37
N TRP A 193 -19.06 2.59 44.47
CA TRP A 193 -19.78 2.45 45.75
C TRP A 193 -20.31 3.79 46.27
N ALA A 194 -20.48 4.80 45.40
CA ALA A 194 -21.09 6.06 45.79
C ALA A 194 -22.61 5.98 45.69
N GLY A 195 -23.26 5.33 46.66
CA GLY A 195 -24.72 5.29 46.77
C GLY A 195 -25.22 4.21 47.71
N ALA A 196 -25.02 4.40 49.02
CA ALA A 196 -25.80 3.75 50.07
C ALA A 196 -26.46 4.85 50.92
#